data_AF-A0A915ZG71-F1
#
_entry.id   AF-A0A915ZG71-F1
#
_cell.length_a   1.000
_cell.length_b   1.000
_cell.length_c   1.000
_cell.angle_alpha   90.00
_cell.angle_beta   90.00
_cell.angle_gamma   90.00
#
_symmetry.space_group_name_H-M   'P 1'
#
loop_
_entity.id
_entity.type
_entity.pdbx_description
1 polymer ?
#
loop_
_entity_poly.entity_id
_entity_poly.type
_entity_poly.pdbx_seq_one_letter_code
_entity_poly.pdbx_strand_id
1 'polypeptide(L)'
;MDKSNLYNSIYNFIITTPDQREFLLKLKDFSQNSATGDFLADQVSSIIEKVGLETFAAFVTDSGSNCHQAREIIEHTYPHIIDMRCIAHAINLIASNFTKILSVGAFISELNKVIEFFNRLHAANKKLEEGLRNMKIIFDWIMRKKPEIISNTQVKNLLKNDEFFFMSQTISHIINPIKDCILKLEARTALADGYIQMLKLAATINCLPSSNTLKLAIIGI
;
A
#
# COMPACT_ATOMS: atom_id res chain seq x y z
N MET A 1 -0.56 -34.39 17.61
CA MET A 1 -1.05 -33.00 17.70
C MET A 1 -0.44 -32.25 16.54
N ASP A 2 -1.18 -32.21 15.42
CA ASP A 2 -0.71 -31.65 14.17
C ASP A 2 -1.03 -30.15 14.14
N LYS A 3 -0.01 -29.32 13.91
CA LYS A 3 -0.13 -27.86 13.73
C LYS A 3 -0.09 -27.58 12.24
N SER A 4 -1.16 -27.90 11.52
CA SER A 4 -1.38 -27.33 10.19
C SER A 4 -1.94 -25.92 10.38
N ASN A 5 -1.21 -24.91 9.91
CA ASN A 5 -1.70 -23.54 9.78
C ASN A 5 -2.95 -23.56 8.88
N LEU A 6 -4.15 -23.57 9.46
CA LEU A 6 -5.37 -23.32 8.71
C LEU A 6 -5.33 -21.86 8.24
N TYR A 7 -5.05 -21.65 6.95
CA TYR A 7 -5.39 -20.41 6.29
C TYR A 7 -6.90 -20.30 6.24
N ASN A 8 -7.47 -19.50 7.15
CA ASN A 8 -8.90 -19.20 7.12
C ASN A 8 -9.22 -18.44 5.82
N SER A 9 -9.93 -19.10 4.91
CA SER A 9 -10.29 -18.59 3.59
C SER A 9 -11.71 -18.06 3.63
N ILE A 10 -11.90 -16.92 4.30
CA ILE A 10 -13.20 -16.26 4.44
C ILE A 10 -13.40 -15.33 3.25
N TYR A 11 -14.49 -15.53 2.51
CA TYR A 11 -14.88 -14.71 1.35
C TYR A 11 -16.14 -13.92 1.64
N ASN A 12 -16.09 -12.64 1.31
CA ASN A 12 -17.20 -11.71 1.31
C ASN A 12 -17.66 -11.42 -0.12
N PHE A 13 -18.97 -11.50 -0.34
CA PHE A 13 -19.60 -11.08 -1.59
C PHE A 13 -20.40 -9.81 -1.29
N ILE A 14 -19.93 -8.69 -1.81
CA ILE A 14 -20.49 -7.36 -1.56
C ILE A 14 -20.98 -6.78 -2.88
N ILE A 15 -22.19 -6.23 -2.89
CA ILE A 15 -22.68 -5.40 -3.99
C ILE A 15 -22.50 -3.94 -3.60
N THR A 16 -21.97 -3.15 -4.55
CA THR A 16 -21.91 -1.70 -4.43
C THR A 16 -22.85 -1.07 -5.46
N THR A 17 -23.74 -0.18 -5.01
CA THR A 17 -24.67 0.55 -5.88
C THR A 17 -24.05 1.86 -6.41
N PRO A 18 -24.65 2.49 -7.44
CA PRO A 18 -24.14 3.76 -7.98
C PRO A 18 -24.07 4.90 -6.96
N ASP A 19 -24.93 4.90 -5.93
CA ASP A 19 -24.91 5.84 -4.81
C ASP A 19 -24.00 5.39 -3.64
N GLN A 20 -23.07 4.47 -3.90
CA GLN A 20 -22.03 3.98 -2.99
C GLN A 20 -22.55 3.25 -1.74
N ARG A 21 -23.76 2.67 -1.81
CA ARG A 21 -24.24 1.78 -0.74
C ARG A 21 -23.72 0.38 -0.95
N GLU A 22 -23.28 -0.23 0.15
CA GLU A 22 -22.71 -1.58 0.18
C GLU A 22 -23.68 -2.57 0.82
N PHE A 23 -23.91 -3.68 0.14
CA PHE A 23 -24.72 -4.78 0.66
C PHE A 23 -23.87 -6.04 0.73
N LEU A 24 -23.62 -6.51 1.96
CA LEU A 24 -23.02 -7.84 2.16
C LEU A 24 -24.07 -8.90 1.82
N LEU A 25 -23.94 -9.53 0.65
CA LEU A 25 -24.86 -10.58 0.23
C LEU A 25 -24.58 -11.91 0.90
N LYS A 26 -23.29 -12.22 1.08
CA LYS A 26 -22.86 -13.54 1.51
C LYS A 26 -21.48 -13.45 2.16
N LEU A 27 -21.34 -14.12 3.30
CA LEU A 27 -20.07 -14.38 3.97
C LEU A 27 -19.90 -15.89 4.04
N LYS A 28 -18.82 -16.42 3.48
CA LYS A 28 -18.57 -17.87 3.47
C LYS A 28 -17.16 -18.17 3.93
N ASP A 29 -17.07 -19.24 4.69
CA ASP A 29 -15.82 -19.89 5.01
C ASP A 29 -15.56 -20.99 3.97
N PHE A 30 -14.53 -20.82 3.16
CA PHE A 30 -14.07 -21.77 2.16
C PHE A 30 -12.76 -22.45 2.58
N SER A 31 -12.40 -22.43 3.87
CA SER A 31 -11.14 -23.03 4.36
C SER A 31 -11.03 -24.54 4.11
N GLN A 32 -12.16 -25.23 3.89
CA GLN A 32 -12.20 -26.65 3.54
C GLN A 32 -12.35 -26.91 2.03
N ASN A 33 -12.42 -25.87 1.21
CA ASN A 33 -12.57 -25.97 -0.24
C ASN A 33 -11.28 -25.54 -0.94
N SER A 34 -10.97 -26.16 -2.07
CA SER A 34 -10.05 -25.55 -3.03
C SER A 34 -10.76 -24.34 -3.63
N ALA A 35 -10.46 -23.12 -3.16
CA ALA A 35 -11.00 -21.88 -3.70
C ALA A 35 -10.40 -21.59 -5.10
N THR A 36 -10.65 -22.48 -6.07
CA THR A 36 -10.22 -22.36 -7.47
C THR A 36 -10.98 -21.23 -8.16
N GLY A 37 -10.49 -20.79 -9.33
CA GLY A 37 -11.19 -19.78 -10.11
C GLY A 37 -12.57 -20.24 -10.57
N ASP A 38 -12.70 -21.49 -11.01
CA ASP A 38 -13.98 -22.10 -11.38
C ASP A 38 -14.98 -22.06 -10.21
N PHE A 39 -14.55 -22.45 -9.01
CA PHE A 39 -15.41 -22.43 -7.83
C PHE A 39 -15.89 -21.02 -7.49
N LEU A 40 -15.01 -20.02 -7.56
CA LEU A 40 -15.38 -18.63 -7.32
C LEU A 40 -16.32 -18.10 -8.40
N ALA A 41 -16.08 -18.43 -9.67
CA ALA A 41 -16.96 -18.08 -10.78
C ALA A 41 -18.37 -18.65 -10.57
N ASP A 42 -18.49 -19.93 -10.19
CA ASP A 42 -19.78 -20.56 -9.89
C ASP A 42 -20.53 -19.83 -8.75
N GLN A 43 -19.81 -19.44 -7.68
CA GLN A 43 -20.42 -18.68 -6.59
C GLN A 43 -20.94 -17.33 -7.06
N VAL A 44 -20.21 -16.64 -7.94
CA VAL A 44 -20.57 -15.32 -8.47
C VAL A 44 -21.71 -15.42 -9.50
N SER A 45 -21.66 -16.38 -10.42
CA SER A 45 -22.74 -16.64 -11.38
C SER A 45 -24.07 -16.90 -10.68
N SER A 46 -24.07 -17.68 -9.59
CA SER A 46 -25.29 -17.91 -8.79
C SER A 46 -25.87 -16.63 -8.19
N ILE A 47 -25.03 -15.64 -7.87
CA ILE A 47 -25.46 -14.33 -7.37
C ILE A 47 -26.01 -13.48 -8.52
N ILE A 48 -25.32 -13.47 -9.66
CA ILE A 48 -25.74 -12.73 -10.86
C ILE A 48 -27.11 -13.21 -11.33
N GLU A 49 -27.31 -14.52 -11.45
CA GLU A 49 -28.59 -15.10 -11.85
C GLU A 49 -29.72 -14.79 -10.86
N LYS A 50 -29.42 -14.82 -9.56
CA LYS A 50 -30.41 -14.55 -8.50
C LYS A 50 -30.83 -13.08 -8.45
N VAL A 51 -29.90 -12.15 -8.66
CA VAL A 51 -30.16 -10.71 -8.59
C VAL A 51 -30.65 -10.17 -9.93
N GLY A 52 -30.19 -10.73 -11.05
CA GLY A 52 -30.52 -10.35 -12.41
C GLY A 52 -29.28 -10.03 -13.24
N LEU A 53 -29.22 -10.57 -14.46
CA LEU A 53 -28.05 -10.46 -15.35
C LEU A 53 -27.69 -9.01 -15.67
N GLU A 54 -28.68 -8.17 -15.95
CA GLU A 54 -28.52 -6.76 -16.34
C GLU A 54 -28.17 -5.82 -15.17
N THR A 55 -28.12 -6.34 -13.95
CA THR A 55 -27.96 -5.50 -12.74
C THR A 55 -26.49 -5.11 -12.48
N PHE A 56 -25.54 -5.86 -13.03
CA PHE A 56 -24.11 -5.70 -12.73
C PHE A 56 -23.36 -5.08 -13.89
N ALA A 57 -22.57 -4.05 -13.59
CA ALA A 57 -21.68 -3.39 -14.56
C ALA A 57 -20.23 -3.89 -14.48
N ALA A 58 -19.79 -4.34 -13.30
CA ALA A 58 -18.40 -4.74 -13.08
C ALA A 58 -18.28 -5.80 -11.99
N PHE A 59 -17.26 -6.64 -12.10
CA PHE A 59 -16.86 -7.61 -11.09
C PHE A 59 -15.45 -7.27 -10.61
N VAL A 60 -15.30 -7.02 -9.30
CA VAL A 60 -14.05 -6.56 -8.68
C VAL A 60 -13.49 -7.62 -7.75
N THR A 61 -12.28 -8.10 -8.01
CA THR A 61 -11.53 -8.98 -7.09
C THR A 61 -10.05 -8.61 -7.03
N ASP A 62 -9.31 -9.21 -6.09
CA ASP A 62 -7.87 -9.04 -6.02
C ASP A 62 -7.12 -9.75 -7.17
N SER A 63 -5.79 -9.69 -7.11
CA SER A 63 -4.90 -10.26 -8.14
C SER A 63 -4.52 -11.73 -7.90
N GLY A 64 -5.15 -12.41 -6.94
CA GLY A 64 -4.93 -13.85 -6.73
C GLY A 64 -5.18 -14.62 -8.03
N SER A 65 -4.42 -15.69 -8.28
CA SER A 65 -4.54 -16.47 -9.53
C SER A 65 -5.94 -17.04 -9.71
N ASN A 66 -6.56 -17.50 -8.62
CA ASN A 66 -7.95 -17.93 -8.57
C ASN A 66 -8.92 -16.78 -8.87
N CYS A 67 -8.73 -15.61 -8.26
CA CYS A 67 -9.53 -14.41 -8.50
C CYS A 67 -9.44 -13.92 -9.95
N HIS A 68 -8.26 -14.03 -10.56
CA HIS A 68 -8.04 -13.70 -11.97
C HIS A 68 -8.78 -14.65 -12.90
N GLN A 69 -8.62 -15.96 -12.71
CA GLN A 69 -9.33 -16.97 -13.49
C GLN A 69 -10.86 -16.80 -13.34
N ALA A 70 -11.35 -16.52 -12.12
CA ALA A 70 -12.77 -16.27 -11.90
C ALA A 70 -13.28 -15.05 -12.67
N ARG A 71 -12.52 -13.94 -12.69
CA ARG A 71 -12.87 -12.75 -13.47
C ARG A 71 -12.92 -13.03 -14.96
N GLU A 72 -11.95 -13.75 -15.49
CA GLU A 72 -11.90 -14.17 -16.91
C GLU A 72 -13.13 -15.03 -17.29
N ILE A 73 -13.48 -16.00 -16.46
CA ILE A 73 -14.69 -16.83 -16.66
C ILE A 73 -15.96 -15.95 -16.67
N ILE A 74 -16.08 -15.02 -15.73
CA ILE A 74 -17.25 -14.12 -15.62
C ILE A 74 -17.35 -13.18 -16.82
N GLU A 75 -16.24 -12.58 -17.26
CA GLU A 75 -16.20 -11.71 -18.44
C GLU A 75 -16.60 -12.47 -19.72
N HIS A 76 -16.13 -13.71 -19.88
CA HIS A 76 -16.52 -14.55 -21.01
C HIS A 76 -18.00 -14.97 -20.96
N THR A 77 -18.52 -15.26 -19.76
CA THR A 77 -19.91 -15.72 -19.57
C THR A 77 -20.91 -14.57 -19.68
N TYR A 78 -20.52 -13.38 -19.22
CA TYR A 78 -21.36 -12.18 -19.17
C TYR A 78 -20.58 -10.99 -19.76
N PRO A 79 -20.53 -10.85 -21.10
CA PRO A 79 -19.67 -9.86 -21.77
C PRO A 79 -19.95 -8.39 -21.44
N HIS A 80 -21.11 -8.08 -20.83
CA HIS A 80 -21.45 -6.75 -20.35
C HIS A 80 -20.88 -6.43 -18.96
N ILE A 81 -20.40 -7.43 -18.21
CA ILE A 81 -19.78 -7.26 -16.91
C ILE A 81 -18.29 -7.05 -17.09
N ILE A 82 -17.81 -5.87 -16.73
CA ILE A 82 -16.40 -5.49 -16.85
C ILE A 82 -15.56 -6.24 -15.80
N ASP A 83 -14.49 -6.91 -16.24
CA ASP A 83 -13.40 -7.33 -15.35
C ASP A 83 -12.72 -6.09 -14.77
N MET A 84 -12.74 -5.96 -13.43
CA MET A 84 -11.97 -4.96 -12.73
C MET A 84 -11.08 -5.56 -11.64
N ARG A 85 -9.80 -5.16 -11.63
CA ARG A 85 -8.87 -5.49 -10.54
C ARG A 85 -9.03 -4.54 -9.35
N CYS A 86 -8.78 -5.07 -8.15
CA CYS A 86 -8.74 -4.25 -6.94
C CYS A 86 -7.61 -3.22 -7.00
N ILE A 87 -8.00 -1.94 -7.09
CA ILE A 87 -7.05 -0.82 -7.14
C ILE A 87 -6.26 -0.73 -5.83
N ALA A 88 -6.90 -0.92 -4.67
CA ALA A 88 -6.18 -0.90 -3.38
C ALA A 88 -5.04 -1.91 -3.34
N HIS A 89 -5.27 -3.12 -3.86
CA HIS A 89 -4.21 -4.12 -3.98
C HIS A 89 -3.10 -3.68 -4.94
N ALA A 90 -3.45 -3.12 -6.11
CA ALA A 90 -2.46 -2.60 -7.07
C ALA A 90 -1.57 -1.51 -6.44
N ILE A 91 -2.15 -0.57 -5.69
CA ILE A 91 -1.41 0.48 -4.97
C ILE A 91 -0.49 -0.14 -3.90
N ASN A 92 -0.97 -1.14 -3.17
CA ASN A 92 -0.16 -1.83 -2.17
C ASN A 92 1.03 -2.57 -2.81
N LEU A 93 0.84 -3.15 -4.00
CA LEU A 93 1.94 -3.74 -4.77
C LEU A 93 2.96 -2.70 -5.22
N ILE A 94 2.52 -1.51 -5.66
CA ILE A 94 3.43 -0.40 -6.00
C ILE A 94 4.26 -0.02 -4.77
N ALA A 95 3.63 0.16 -3.60
CA ALA A 95 4.31 0.45 -2.35
C ALA A 95 5.32 -0.66 -1.98
N SER A 96 4.91 -1.93 -2.07
CA SER A 96 5.76 -3.08 -1.77
C SER A 96 6.95 -3.20 -2.72
N ASN A 97 6.76 -2.93 -4.02
CA ASN A 97 7.86 -2.98 -4.98
C ASN A 97 8.82 -1.82 -4.80
N PHE A 98 8.31 -0.63 -4.42
CA PHE A 98 9.14 0.51 -4.09
C PHE A 98 10.09 0.22 -2.92
N THR A 99 9.63 -0.49 -1.88
CA THR A 99 10.51 -0.86 -0.74
C THR A 99 11.56 -1.91 -1.08
N LYS A 100 11.37 -2.68 -2.17
CA LYS A 100 12.34 -3.68 -2.65
C LYS A 100 13.48 -3.08 -3.47
N ILE A 101 13.40 -1.80 -3.86
CA ILE A 101 14.51 -1.11 -4.51
C ILE A 101 15.69 -1.07 -3.53
N LEU A 102 16.87 -1.55 -3.97
CA LEU A 102 18.04 -1.75 -3.10
C LEU A 102 18.37 -0.52 -2.24
N SER A 103 18.41 0.67 -2.85
CA SER A 103 18.71 1.93 -2.16
C SER A 103 17.62 2.32 -1.16
N VAL A 104 16.35 2.07 -1.47
CA VAL A 104 15.20 2.32 -0.59
C VAL A 104 15.23 1.36 0.60
N GLY A 105 15.42 0.06 0.35
CA GLY A 105 15.51 -0.96 1.41
C GLY A 105 16.67 -0.70 2.36
N ALA A 106 17.84 -0.33 1.83
CA ALA A 106 19.00 0.07 2.64
C ALA A 106 18.69 1.31 3.48
N PHE A 107 18.07 2.34 2.88
CA PHE A 107 17.67 3.55 3.61
C PHE A 107 16.66 3.25 4.73
N ILE A 108 15.64 2.42 4.46
CA ILE A 108 14.65 2.00 5.48
C ILE A 108 15.35 1.29 6.64
N SER A 109 16.35 0.45 6.36
CA SER A 109 17.14 -0.21 7.41
C SER A 109 17.87 0.80 8.30
N GLU A 110 18.54 1.80 7.72
CA GLU A 110 19.20 2.87 8.49
C GLU A 110 18.19 3.73 9.26
N LEU A 111 17.05 4.07 8.66
CA LEU A 111 15.98 4.82 9.31
C LEU A 111 15.42 4.07 10.52
N ASN A 112 15.24 2.75 10.41
CA ASN A 112 14.76 1.92 11.52
C ASN A 112 15.72 1.95 12.72
N LYS A 113 17.04 2.02 12.52
CA LYS A 113 18.00 2.19 13.63
C LYS A 113 17.77 3.50 14.39
N VAL A 114 17.48 4.59 13.66
CA VAL A 114 17.14 5.88 14.26
C VAL A 114 15.83 5.79 15.04
N ILE A 115 14.78 5.21 14.44
CA ILE A 115 13.47 5.03 15.08
C ILE A 115 13.58 4.19 16.35
N GLU A 116 14.27 3.04 16.28
CA GLU A 116 14.47 2.15 17.43
C GLU A 116 15.22 2.84 18.56
N PHE A 117 16.25 3.62 18.25
CA PHE A 117 16.98 4.39 19.24
C PHE A 117 16.05 5.36 20.00
N PHE A 118 15.21 6.10 19.29
CA PHE A 118 14.28 7.03 19.91
C PHE A 118 13.14 6.35 20.67
N ASN A 119 12.63 5.22 20.17
CA ASN A 119 11.60 4.43 20.87
C ASN A 119 12.10 3.89 22.22
N ARG A 120 13.39 3.50 22.30
CA ARG A 120 14.03 3.00 23.53
C ARG A 120 14.32 4.10 24.57
N LEU A 121 14.35 5.38 24.17
CA LEU A 121 14.59 6.49 25.09
C LEU A 121 13.38 6.84 26.00
N HIS A 122 12.24 6.15 25.86
CA HIS A 122 11.06 6.04 26.75
C HIS A 122 10.35 7.30 27.33
N ALA A 123 10.93 8.51 27.36
CA ALA A 123 10.32 9.70 27.97
C ALA A 123 10.20 10.94 27.03
N ALA A 124 10.57 10.80 25.75
CA ALA A 124 10.58 11.92 24.79
C ALA A 124 9.40 11.94 23.79
N ASN A 125 8.51 10.95 23.85
CA ASN A 125 7.46 10.72 22.83
C ASN A 125 6.57 11.94 22.56
N LYS A 126 6.25 12.75 23.58
CA LYS A 126 5.35 13.89 23.41
C LYS A 126 5.96 15.11 22.70
N LYS A 127 7.30 15.26 22.73
CA LYS A 127 8.02 16.37 22.06
C LYS A 127 8.59 15.98 20.70
N LEU A 128 8.84 14.69 20.48
CA LEU A 128 9.35 14.18 19.20
C LEU A 128 8.22 14.14 18.15
N GLU A 129 6.97 13.86 18.56
CA GLU A 129 5.79 13.86 17.69
C GLU A 129 5.48 15.23 17.05
N GLU A 130 5.59 16.34 17.81
CA GLU A 130 5.47 17.70 17.27
C GLU A 130 6.62 18.05 16.32
N GLY A 131 7.75 17.36 16.46
CA GLY A 131 8.99 17.61 15.75
C GLY A 131 9.18 16.91 14.42
N LEU A 132 8.41 15.85 14.15
CA LEU A 132 8.53 15.05 12.93
C LEU A 132 8.24 15.84 11.64
N ARG A 133 7.61 17.02 11.74
CA ARG A 133 7.45 17.93 10.59
C ARG A 133 8.78 18.56 10.14
N ASN A 134 9.80 18.60 11.00
CA ASN A 134 11.12 19.20 10.74
C ASN A 134 12.27 18.43 11.44
N MET A 135 12.35 17.12 11.21
CA MET A 135 13.31 16.19 11.83
C MET A 135 14.75 16.73 11.90
N LYS A 136 15.26 17.29 10.79
CA LYS A 136 16.63 17.82 10.69
C LYS A 136 16.91 18.95 11.69
N ILE A 137 16.00 19.91 11.82
CA ILE A 137 16.17 21.08 12.69
C ILE A 137 16.27 20.67 14.16
N ILE A 138 15.44 19.70 14.56
CA ILE A 138 15.43 19.21 15.95
C ILE A 138 16.67 18.39 16.25
N PHE A 139 17.09 17.53 15.33
CA PHE A 139 18.33 16.79 15.51
C PHE A 139 19.55 17.70 15.55
N ASP A 140 19.61 18.71 14.69
CA ASP A 140 20.66 19.73 14.73
C ASP A 140 20.68 20.47 16.08
N TRP A 141 19.51 20.77 16.65
CA TRP A 141 19.41 21.39 17.97
C TRP A 141 19.89 20.46 19.08
N ILE A 142 19.45 19.18 19.10
CA ILE A 142 19.88 18.18 20.09
C ILE A 142 21.41 18.02 20.01
N MET A 143 21.95 17.89 18.80
CA MET A 143 23.38 17.71 18.56
C MET A 143 24.22 18.91 19.00
N ARG A 144 23.67 20.13 18.93
CA ARG A 144 24.36 21.36 19.37
C ARG A 144 24.24 21.61 20.88
N LYS A 145 23.08 21.31 21.48
CA LYS A 145 22.78 21.69 22.87
C LYS A 145 22.91 20.56 23.87
N LYS A 146 22.70 19.32 23.44
CA LYS A 146 22.68 18.11 24.27
C LYS A 146 23.18 16.86 23.49
N PRO A 147 24.42 16.88 22.96
CA PRO A 147 24.96 15.79 22.16
C PRO A 147 25.05 14.45 22.90
N GLU A 148 25.04 14.47 24.23
CA GLU A 148 25.05 13.30 25.12
C GLU A 148 23.77 12.46 25.05
N ILE A 149 22.64 13.06 24.62
CA ILE A 149 21.36 12.35 24.44
C ILE A 149 21.49 11.28 23.36
N ILE A 150 22.22 11.58 22.27
CA ILE A 150 22.45 10.66 21.17
C ILE A 150 23.78 9.94 21.42
N SER A 151 23.75 9.01 22.38
CA SER A 151 24.91 8.22 22.80
C SER A 151 25.34 7.18 21.76
N ASN A 152 24.43 6.76 20.88
CA ASN A 152 24.72 5.80 19.84
C ASN A 152 25.48 6.45 18.66
N THR A 153 26.75 6.06 18.46
CA THR A 153 27.61 6.60 17.40
C THR A 153 27.07 6.39 15.99
N GLN A 154 26.43 5.25 15.71
CA GLN A 154 25.85 4.98 14.39
C GLN A 154 24.70 5.94 14.09
N VAL A 155 23.78 6.11 15.04
CA VAL A 155 22.68 7.09 14.94
C VAL A 155 23.23 8.51 14.79
N LYS A 156 24.27 8.85 15.55
CA LYS A 156 24.93 10.15 15.47
C LYS A 156 25.52 10.43 14.08
N ASN A 157 26.09 9.43 13.44
CA ASN A 157 26.65 9.55 12.09
C ASN A 157 25.55 9.72 11.03
N LEU A 158 24.46 8.94 11.14
CA LEU A 158 23.30 9.10 10.26
C LEU A 158 22.67 10.49 10.37
N LEU A 159 22.50 10.99 11.60
CA LEU A 159 21.92 12.31 11.85
C LEU A 159 22.82 13.49 11.46
N LYS A 160 24.09 13.24 11.13
CA LYS A 160 25.01 14.23 10.54
C LYS A 160 25.12 14.10 9.01
N ASN A 161 24.55 13.05 8.44
CA ASN A 161 24.66 12.79 7.01
C ASN A 161 23.59 13.56 6.25
N ASP A 162 23.99 14.58 5.48
CA ASP A 162 23.05 15.33 4.63
C ASP A 162 22.38 14.46 3.57
N GLU A 163 23.07 13.44 3.06
CA GLU A 163 22.53 12.49 2.09
C GLU A 163 21.38 11.67 2.70
N PHE A 164 21.48 11.31 3.98
CA PHE A 164 20.41 10.62 4.70
C PHE A 164 19.12 11.46 4.71
N PHE A 165 19.21 12.75 5.01
CA PHE A 165 18.04 13.64 4.99
C PHE A 165 17.53 13.92 3.58
N PHE A 166 18.42 14.07 2.60
CA PHE A 166 18.03 14.22 1.20
C PHE A 166 17.26 13.00 0.70
N MET A 167 17.74 11.80 0.99
CA MET A 167 17.06 10.54 0.65
C MET A 167 15.72 10.43 1.38
N SER A 168 15.67 10.79 2.67
CA SER A 168 14.42 10.83 3.46
C SER A 168 13.36 11.74 2.81
N GLN A 169 13.73 12.96 2.44
CA GLN A 169 12.83 13.91 1.78
C GLN A 169 12.39 13.38 0.41
N THR A 170 13.33 12.84 -0.38
CA THR A 170 13.04 12.29 -1.71
C THR A 170 12.02 11.15 -1.61
N ILE A 171 12.26 10.17 -0.73
CA ILE A 171 11.35 9.04 -0.51
C ILE A 171 9.99 9.53 0.01
N SER A 172 9.96 10.49 0.94
CA SER A 172 8.70 11.03 1.46
C SER A 172 7.86 11.68 0.35
N HIS A 173 8.46 12.46 -0.54
CA HIS A 173 7.74 13.06 -1.67
C HIS A 173 7.17 11.98 -2.62
N ILE A 174 7.92 10.91 -2.89
CA ILE A 174 7.46 9.81 -3.76
C ILE A 174 6.33 9.01 -3.10
N ILE A 175 6.43 8.71 -1.80
CA ILE A 175 5.43 7.91 -1.09
C ILE A 175 4.15 8.69 -0.79
N ASN A 176 4.20 10.02 -0.65
CA ASN A 176 3.03 10.82 -0.28
C ASN A 176 1.81 10.59 -1.19
N PRO A 177 1.93 10.62 -2.53
CA PRO A 177 0.81 10.26 -3.41
C PRO A 177 0.26 8.84 -3.19
N ILE A 178 1.12 7.86 -2.88
CA ILE A 178 0.70 6.48 -2.57
C ILE A 178 -0.14 6.47 -1.29
N LYS A 179 0.35 7.12 -0.23
CA LYS A 179 -0.38 7.28 1.04
C LYS A 179 -1.74 7.95 0.82
N ASP A 180 -1.77 9.06 0.10
CA ASP A 180 -3.00 9.79 -0.18
C ASP A 180 -3.98 8.97 -1.03
N CYS A 181 -3.47 8.13 -1.94
CA CYS A 181 -4.29 7.21 -2.71
C CYS A 181 -4.97 6.17 -1.81
N ILE A 182 -4.22 5.55 -0.90
CA ILE A 182 -4.75 4.56 0.06
C ILE A 182 -5.83 5.22 0.92
N LEU A 183 -5.56 6.38 1.52
CA LEU A 183 -6.53 7.09 2.36
C LEU A 183 -7.81 7.45 1.61
N LYS A 184 -7.71 7.83 0.33
CA LYS A 184 -8.87 8.11 -0.53
C LYS A 184 -9.70 6.85 -0.81
N LEU A 185 -9.03 5.73 -1.12
CA LEU A 185 -9.70 4.45 -1.34
C LEU A 185 -10.38 3.94 -0.06
N GLU A 186 -9.74 4.10 1.10
CA GLU A 186 -10.31 3.76 2.41
C GLU A 186 -11.48 4.68 2.78
N ALA A 187 -11.39 5.97 2.44
CA ALA A 187 -12.47 6.95 2.60
C ALA A 187 -13.60 6.78 1.58
N ARG A 188 -13.53 5.76 0.72
CA ARG A 188 -14.57 5.39 -0.26
C ARG A 188 -14.87 6.51 -1.25
N THR A 189 -13.84 7.30 -1.62
CA THR A 189 -13.99 8.32 -2.66
C THR A 189 -14.06 7.69 -4.04
N ALA A 190 -14.36 8.49 -5.07
CA ALA A 190 -14.42 7.99 -6.44
C ALA A 190 -13.07 7.40 -6.89
N LEU A 191 -13.06 6.41 -7.77
CA LEU A 191 -11.82 5.85 -8.33
C LEU A 191 -10.95 6.92 -9.03
N ALA A 192 -11.58 7.97 -9.57
CA ALA A 192 -10.92 9.13 -10.13
C ALA A 192 -9.98 9.83 -9.13
N ASP A 193 -10.35 9.86 -7.84
CA ASP A 193 -9.50 10.43 -6.79
C ASP A 193 -8.20 9.65 -6.60
N GLY A 194 -8.27 8.32 -6.69
CA GLY A 194 -7.10 7.45 -6.68
C GLY A 194 -6.24 7.62 -7.93
N TYR A 195 -6.87 7.74 -9.10
CA TYR A 195 -6.17 7.99 -10.38
C TYR A 195 -5.37 9.31 -10.36
N ILE A 196 -5.95 10.39 -9.82
CA ILE A 196 -5.24 11.67 -9.66
C ILE A 196 -3.97 11.50 -8.83
N GLN A 197 -4.00 10.66 -7.78
CA GLN A 197 -2.80 10.40 -6.98
C GLN A 197 -1.75 9.58 -7.76
N MET A 198 -2.16 8.71 -8.67
CA MET A 198 -1.22 8.01 -9.56
C MET A 198 -0.55 8.95 -10.55
N LEU A 199 -1.28 9.93 -11.08
CA LEU A 199 -0.68 10.99 -11.90
C LEU A 199 0.33 11.82 -11.09
N LYS A 200 0.01 12.16 -9.84
CA LYS A 200 0.94 12.86 -8.94
C LYS A 200 2.18 12.02 -8.63
N LEU A 201 2.04 10.72 -8.40
CA LEU A 201 3.17 9.81 -8.22
C LEU A 201 4.11 9.85 -9.44
N ALA A 202 3.55 9.67 -10.63
CA ALA A 202 4.32 9.72 -11.88
C ALA A 202 5.01 11.08 -12.08
N ALA A 203 4.29 12.18 -11.81
CA ALA A 203 4.86 13.53 -11.87
C ALA A 203 6.03 13.71 -10.88
N THR A 204 5.87 13.28 -9.63
CA THR A 204 6.93 13.36 -8.62
C THR A 204 8.20 12.61 -9.06
N ILE A 205 8.06 11.40 -9.59
CA ILE A 205 9.20 10.61 -10.10
C ILE A 205 9.86 11.33 -11.29
N ASN A 206 9.05 11.86 -12.21
CA ASN A 206 9.55 12.54 -13.39
C ASN A 206 10.27 13.85 -13.08
N CYS A 207 9.86 14.56 -12.03
CA CYS A 207 10.51 15.79 -11.56
C CYS A 207 11.88 15.55 -10.90
N LEU A 208 12.26 14.31 -10.57
CA LEU A 208 13.61 14.03 -10.07
C LEU A 208 14.66 14.27 -11.17
N PRO A 209 15.87 14.74 -10.81
CA PRO A 209 16.97 14.91 -11.77
C PRO A 209 17.29 13.61 -12.51
N SER A 210 17.69 13.69 -13.78
CA SER A 210 18.06 12.49 -14.56
C SER A 210 19.31 11.78 -14.01
N SER A 211 20.16 12.48 -13.26
CA SER A 211 21.30 11.90 -12.54
C SER A 211 20.92 11.24 -11.21
N ASN A 212 19.66 11.31 -10.79
CA ASN A 212 19.21 10.73 -9.54
C ASN A 212 19.15 9.19 -9.67
N THR A 213 19.98 8.50 -8.89
CA THR A 213 20.09 7.03 -8.92
C THR A 213 18.80 6.31 -8.52
N LEU A 214 18.00 6.91 -7.63
CA LEU A 214 16.70 6.36 -7.26
C LEU A 214 15.70 6.47 -8.41
N LYS A 215 15.69 7.57 -9.16
CA LYS A 215 14.85 7.71 -10.38
C LYS A 215 15.20 6.62 -11.40
N LEU A 216 16.48 6.44 -11.68
CA LEU A 216 16.99 5.41 -12.59
C LEU A 216 16.53 4.00 -12.16
N ALA A 217 16.71 3.68 -10.88
CA ALA A 217 16.26 2.42 -10.31
C ALA A 217 14.73 2.19 -10.38
N ILE A 218 13.93 3.26 -10.27
CA ILE A 218 12.46 3.19 -10.40
C ILE A 218 12.04 2.95 -11.85
N ILE A 219 12.68 3.62 -12.80
CA ILE A 219 12.31 3.56 -14.23
C ILE A 219 12.91 2.31 -14.91
N GLY A 220 13.90 1.66 -14.29
CA GLY A 220 14.54 0.46 -14.82
C GLY A 220 15.57 0.77 -15.92
N ILE A 221 16.20 1.94 -15.84
CA ILE A 221 17.30 2.41 -16.71
C ILE A 221 18.57 2.46 -15.88
#